data_AF-A0A941APT8-F1
#
_entry.id   AF-A0A941APT8-F1
#
_cell.length_a   1.000
_cell.length_b   1.000
_cell.length_c   1.000
_cell.angle_alpha   90.00
_cell.angle_beta   90.00
_cell.angle_gamma   90.00
#
_symmetry.space_group_name_H-M   'P 1'
#
loop_
_entity.id
_entity.type
_entity.pdbx_description
1 polymer ?
#
loop_
_entity_poly.entity_id
_entity_poly.type
_entity_poly.pdbx_seq_one_letter_code
_entity_poly.pdbx_strand_id
1 'polypeptide(L)'
;MFCVYFPALFPESGWDYPLSRGKTRSLAIENAEKELACALAGFIYDNEKVPGPIPIPSNRLSKEMELIKIETSLEQYAEEIEEHLKGRHWHIGYYVEESDEYFEAIGFKNEQGNWDIFYSEEKEDSNEVLLFTVKLESEAYEKFKQFVENLIIKRRGELE
;
A
#
# COMPACT_ATOMS: atom_id res chain seq x y z
N MET A 1 -23.10 -14.42 6.18
CA MET A 1 -22.07 -13.83 5.30
C MET A 1 -20.74 -14.42 5.73
N PHE A 2 -19.92 -14.86 4.78
CA PHE A 2 -18.60 -15.42 5.05
C PHE A 2 -17.54 -14.38 4.68
N CYS A 3 -16.50 -14.29 5.51
CA CYS A 3 -15.42 -13.32 5.39
C CYS A 3 -14.08 -14.06 5.46
N VAL A 4 -13.12 -13.72 4.60
CA VAL A 4 -11.77 -14.30 4.61
C VAL A 4 -10.76 -13.21 4.96
N TYR A 5 -9.93 -13.48 5.96
CA TYR A 5 -8.97 -12.55 6.53
C TYR A 5 -7.54 -13.05 6.28
N PHE A 6 -6.62 -12.14 5.98
CA PHE A 6 -5.21 -12.44 5.74
C PHE A 6 -4.31 -11.63 6.69
N PRO A 7 -4.33 -11.93 7.99
CA PRO A 7 -3.54 -11.19 8.97
C PRO A 7 -2.02 -11.34 8.80
N ALA A 8 -1.56 -12.40 8.11
CA ALA A 8 -0.13 -12.54 7.77
C ALA A 8 0.29 -11.69 6.56
N LEU A 9 -0.66 -11.32 5.70
CA LEU A 9 -0.44 -10.46 4.53
C LEU A 9 -0.44 -8.98 4.95
N PHE A 10 -1.33 -8.62 5.88
CA PHE A 10 -1.45 -7.26 6.43
C PHE A 10 -1.37 -7.30 7.96
N PRO A 11 -0.17 -7.20 8.56
CA PRO A 11 0.01 -7.38 10.00
C PRO A 11 -0.76 -6.39 10.87
N GLU A 12 -0.96 -5.17 10.39
CA GLU A 12 -1.60 -4.09 11.16
C GLU A 12 -3.12 -4.14 11.12
N SER A 13 -3.71 -4.54 9.99
CA SER A 13 -5.14 -4.39 9.72
C SER A 13 -5.84 -5.66 9.22
N GLY A 14 -5.09 -6.72 8.92
CA GLY A 14 -5.62 -7.94 8.29
C GLY A 14 -6.50 -8.80 9.21
N TRP A 15 -6.57 -8.48 10.51
CA TRP A 15 -7.55 -9.04 11.43
C TRP A 15 -8.87 -8.25 11.46
N ASP A 16 -8.80 -6.95 11.21
CA ASP A 16 -9.93 -6.04 11.34
C ASP A 16 -10.78 -6.00 10.07
N TYR A 17 -10.11 -6.11 8.92
CA TYR A 17 -10.76 -6.03 7.61
C TYR A 17 -10.58 -7.32 6.82
N PRO A 18 -11.67 -7.96 6.36
CA PRO A 18 -11.56 -9.11 5.50
C PRO A 18 -11.10 -8.67 4.12
N LEU A 19 -10.16 -9.42 3.55
CA LEU A 19 -9.72 -9.22 2.17
C LEU A 19 -10.85 -9.55 1.19
N SER A 20 -11.67 -10.55 1.50
CA SER A 20 -12.80 -10.95 0.66
C SER A 20 -14.03 -11.35 1.46
N ARG A 21 -15.19 -11.31 0.78
CA ARG A 21 -16.50 -11.67 1.35
C ARG A 21 -17.30 -12.50 0.36
N GLY A 22 -18.20 -13.34 0.88
CA GLY A 22 -19.11 -14.15 0.07
C GLY A 22 -20.41 -14.50 0.79
N LYS A 23 -21.49 -14.70 0.01
CA LYS A 23 -22.77 -15.17 0.55
C LYS A 23 -22.71 -16.64 0.99
N THR A 24 -21.83 -17.42 0.36
CA THR A 24 -21.53 -18.83 0.69
C THR A 24 -20.06 -18.98 1.01
N ARG A 25 -19.69 -20.06 1.69
CA ARG A 25 -18.29 -20.38 2.00
C ARG A 25 -17.45 -20.52 0.72
N SER A 26 -17.94 -21.27 -0.27
CA SER A 26 -17.22 -21.47 -1.53
C SER A 26 -16.98 -20.17 -2.28
N LEU A 27 -17.99 -19.29 -2.36
CA LEU A 27 -17.83 -18.00 -3.03
C LEU A 27 -16.86 -17.07 -2.29
N ALA A 28 -16.83 -17.12 -0.95
CA ALA A 28 -15.87 -16.34 -0.18
C ALA A 28 -14.43 -16.80 -0.42
N ILE A 29 -14.22 -18.12 -0.57
CA ILE A 29 -12.92 -18.71 -0.91
C ILE A 29 -12.48 -18.32 -2.32
N GLU A 30 -13.34 -18.51 -3.32
CA GLU A 30 -13.06 -18.12 -4.72
C GLU A 30 -12.70 -16.63 -4.82
N ASN A 31 -13.46 -15.77 -4.14
CA ASN A 31 -13.12 -14.35 -4.06
C ASN A 31 -11.79 -14.12 -3.35
N ALA A 32 -11.47 -14.88 -2.28
CA ALA A 32 -10.19 -14.75 -1.58
C ALA A 32 -8.99 -15.11 -2.46
N GLU A 33 -9.11 -16.12 -3.33
CA GLU A 33 -8.05 -16.52 -4.26
C GLU A 33 -7.71 -15.37 -5.22
N LYS A 34 -8.73 -14.74 -5.81
CA LYS A 34 -8.58 -13.58 -6.69
C LYS A 34 -8.00 -12.37 -5.95
N GLU A 35 -8.59 -11.98 -4.82
CA GLU A 35 -8.12 -10.79 -4.07
C GLU A 35 -6.70 -11.01 -3.53
N LEU A 36 -6.33 -12.24 -3.17
CA LEU A 36 -4.95 -12.58 -2.81
C LEU A 36 -4.01 -12.38 -4.01
N ALA A 37 -4.39 -12.82 -5.22
CA ALA A 37 -3.58 -12.59 -6.42
C ALA A 37 -3.37 -11.09 -6.68
N CYS A 38 -4.43 -10.28 -6.61
CA CYS A 38 -4.33 -8.82 -6.76
C CYS A 38 -3.41 -8.18 -5.71
N ALA A 39 -3.57 -8.57 -4.44
CA ALA A 39 -2.72 -8.06 -3.36
C ALA A 39 -1.24 -8.41 -3.58
N LEU A 40 -0.93 -9.67 -3.90
CA LEU A 40 0.43 -10.14 -4.17
C LEU A 40 1.03 -9.45 -5.41
N ALA A 41 0.24 -9.24 -6.46
CA ALA A 41 0.65 -8.48 -7.63
C ALA A 41 0.98 -7.02 -7.27
N GLY A 42 0.24 -6.41 -6.34
CA GLY A 42 0.56 -5.08 -5.79
C GLY A 42 1.94 -5.03 -5.15
N PHE A 43 2.27 -5.97 -4.25
CA PHE A 43 3.61 -6.07 -3.65
C PHE A 43 4.72 -6.20 -4.70
N ILE A 44 4.52 -7.09 -5.69
CA ILE A 44 5.50 -7.30 -6.76
C ILE A 44 5.63 -6.04 -7.63
N TYR A 45 4.51 -5.40 -7.96
CA TYR A 45 4.48 -4.17 -8.72
C TYR A 45 5.22 -3.05 -7.98
N ASP A 46 5.09 -2.97 -6.67
CA ASP A 46 5.74 -1.94 -5.87
C ASP A 46 7.21 -2.25 -5.55
N ASN A 47 7.74 -3.36 -6.08
CA ASN A 47 9.07 -3.86 -5.78
C ASN A 47 9.26 -4.12 -4.27
N GLU A 48 8.18 -4.50 -3.60
CA GLU A 48 8.15 -4.88 -2.20
C GLU A 48 8.37 -6.37 -2.03
N LYS A 49 8.78 -6.74 -0.81
CA LYS A 49 8.92 -8.14 -0.45
C LYS A 49 7.53 -8.75 -0.23
N VAL A 50 7.18 -9.71 -1.08
CA VAL A 50 6.00 -10.54 -0.87
C VAL A 50 6.08 -11.24 0.50
N PRO A 51 5.12 -11.02 1.42
CA PRO A 51 5.11 -11.68 2.71
C PRO A 51 4.85 -13.18 2.54
N GLY A 52 5.61 -13.99 3.25
CA GLY A 52 5.40 -15.43 3.30
C GLY A 52 4.25 -15.79 4.25
N PRO A 53 3.67 -17.00 4.13
CA PRO A 53 2.66 -17.46 5.07
C PRO A 53 3.26 -17.61 6.47
N ILE A 54 2.60 -17.02 7.46
CA ILE A 54 2.99 -17.12 8.88
C ILE A 54 1.95 -18.00 9.61
N PRO A 55 2.37 -18.96 10.44
CA PRO A 55 1.44 -19.75 11.25
C PRO A 55 0.60 -18.85 12.15
N ILE A 56 -0.73 -18.98 12.05
CA ILE A 56 -1.66 -18.28 12.93
C ILE A 56 -1.90 -19.13 14.18
N PRO A 57 -1.60 -18.63 15.39
CA PRO A 57 -1.87 -19.33 16.63
C PRO A 57 -3.37 -19.60 16.81
N SER A 58 -3.74 -20.83 17.18
CA SER A 58 -5.15 -21.21 17.37
C SER A 58 -5.88 -20.41 18.46
N ASN A 59 -5.15 -19.88 19.44
CA ASN A 59 -5.69 -19.03 20.49
C ASN A 59 -6.11 -17.62 20.01
N ARG A 60 -5.80 -17.25 18.76
CA ARG A 60 -6.26 -16.01 18.12
C ARG A 60 -7.62 -16.16 17.44
N LEU A 61 -8.13 -17.38 17.31
CA LEU A 61 -9.37 -17.66 16.58
C LEU A 61 -10.58 -17.62 17.51
N SER A 62 -11.68 -17.03 17.05
CA SER A 62 -12.96 -17.17 17.72
C SER A 62 -13.57 -18.55 17.45
N LYS A 63 -14.62 -18.92 18.19
CA LYS A 63 -15.31 -20.21 18.01
C LYS A 63 -15.98 -20.38 16.63
N GLU A 64 -16.18 -19.28 15.90
CA GLU A 64 -16.83 -19.25 14.59
C GLU A 64 -15.80 -19.19 13.44
N MET A 65 -14.51 -19.18 13.78
CA MET A 65 -13.41 -19.11 12.82
C MET A 65 -12.76 -20.46 12.63
N GLU A 66 -12.30 -20.70 11.41
CA GLU A 66 -11.45 -21.83 11.06
C GLU A 66 -10.25 -21.34 10.26
N LEU A 67 -9.14 -22.07 10.34
CA LEU A 67 -8.00 -21.84 9.45
C LEU A 67 -8.20 -22.65 8.18
N ILE A 68 -8.03 -21.97 7.06
CA ILE A 68 -8.05 -22.58 5.73
C ILE A 68 -6.78 -22.19 4.99
N LYS A 69 -6.33 -23.06 4.09
CA LYS A 69 -5.27 -22.73 3.14
C LYS A 69 -5.93 -22.13 1.90
N ILE A 70 -5.44 -20.98 1.46
CA ILE A 70 -5.78 -20.37 0.19
C ILE A 70 -4.54 -20.43 -0.71
N GLU A 71 -4.73 -20.87 -1.94
CA GLU A 71 -3.72 -20.88 -2.99
C GLU A 71 -4.22 -20.00 -4.13
N THR A 72 -3.32 -19.34 -4.85
CA THR A 72 -3.68 -18.48 -5.98
C THR A 72 -2.62 -18.55 -7.07
N SER A 73 -2.95 -18.07 -8.27
CA SER A 73 -2.06 -17.96 -9.43
C SER A 73 -2.20 -16.57 -10.03
N LEU A 74 -1.07 -15.92 -10.33
CA LEU A 74 -1.07 -14.61 -10.97
C LEU A 74 -1.53 -14.72 -12.43
N GLU A 75 -1.19 -15.82 -13.10
CA GLU A 75 -1.55 -16.07 -14.49
C GLU A 75 -3.05 -16.24 -14.67
N GLN A 76 -3.71 -16.90 -13.71
CA GLN A 76 -5.15 -17.12 -13.74
C GLN A 76 -5.95 -15.80 -13.65
N TYR A 77 -5.43 -14.80 -12.94
CA TYR A 77 -6.11 -13.53 -12.67
C TYR A 77 -5.45 -12.34 -13.35
N ALA A 78 -4.77 -12.56 -14.48
CA ALA A 78 -3.95 -11.54 -15.13
C ALA A 78 -4.77 -10.29 -15.54
N GLU A 79 -5.99 -10.48 -16.06
CA GLU A 79 -6.88 -9.39 -16.47
C GLU A 79 -7.36 -8.58 -15.26
N GLU A 80 -7.75 -9.25 -14.18
CA GLU A 80 -8.18 -8.58 -12.95
C GLU A 80 -7.03 -7.86 -12.26
N ILE A 81 -5.82 -8.41 -12.30
CA ILE A 81 -4.61 -7.76 -11.81
C ILE A 81 -4.30 -6.49 -12.61
N GLU A 82 -4.39 -6.54 -13.94
CA GLU A 82 -4.15 -5.38 -14.80
C GLU A 82 -5.12 -4.24 -14.45
N GLU A 83 -6.41 -4.54 -14.32
CA GLU A 83 -7.40 -3.54 -13.92
C GLU A 83 -7.19 -3.06 -12.48
N HIS A 84 -6.79 -3.94 -11.56
CA HIS A 84 -6.52 -3.57 -10.16
C HIS A 84 -5.30 -2.64 -10.01
N LEU A 85 -4.27 -2.81 -10.84
CA LEU A 85 -3.06 -1.99 -10.81
C LEU A 85 -3.22 -0.65 -11.53
N LYS A 86 -4.32 -0.46 -12.26
CA LYS A 86 -4.58 0.76 -13.01
C LYS A 86 -4.70 1.96 -12.07
N GLY A 87 -3.90 2.98 -12.33
CA GLY A 87 -3.87 4.19 -11.52
C GLY A 87 -3.29 4.00 -10.12
N ARG A 88 -2.62 2.87 -9.83
CA ARG A 88 -1.87 2.69 -8.59
C ARG A 88 -0.80 3.77 -8.46
N HIS A 89 -0.75 4.39 -7.28
CA HIS A 89 0.20 5.42 -6.90
C HIS A 89 0.51 5.29 -5.41
N TRP A 90 1.63 5.88 -4.99
CA TRP A 90 1.99 5.99 -3.59
C TRP A 90 1.55 7.33 -3.02
N HIS A 91 1.10 7.34 -1.77
CA HIS A 91 0.99 8.55 -0.96
C HIS A 91 2.09 8.51 0.10
N ILE A 92 2.95 9.52 0.09
CA ILE A 92 4.08 9.61 1.02
C ILE A 92 3.80 10.78 1.95
N GLY A 93 3.28 10.46 3.14
CA GLY A 93 2.94 11.43 4.17
C GLY A 93 4.08 11.67 5.15
N TYR A 94 4.29 12.92 5.54
CA TYR A 94 5.16 13.30 6.65
C TYR A 94 4.49 14.34 7.54
N TYR A 95 4.33 14.01 8.82
CA TYR A 95 3.77 14.90 9.84
C TYR A 95 4.87 15.47 10.71
N VAL A 96 4.84 16.79 10.92
CA VAL A 96 5.81 17.55 11.69
C VAL A 96 5.13 17.98 12.99
N GLU A 97 5.52 17.33 14.09
CA GLU A 97 4.86 17.54 15.39
C GLU A 97 5.05 18.96 15.92
N GLU A 98 6.20 19.60 15.66
CA GLU A 98 6.51 20.94 16.18
C GLU A 98 5.65 22.05 15.58
N SER A 99 5.28 21.93 14.30
CA SER A 99 4.46 22.90 13.59
C SER A 99 2.99 22.47 13.40
N ASP A 100 2.64 21.24 13.80
CA ASP A 100 1.33 20.63 13.55
C ASP A 100 0.96 20.62 12.05
N GLU A 101 1.95 20.39 11.18
CA GLU A 101 1.78 20.40 9.72
C GLU A 101 1.93 18.99 9.12
N TYR A 102 1.07 18.67 8.15
CA TYR A 102 1.14 17.43 7.36
C TYR A 102 1.47 17.75 5.90
N PHE A 103 2.52 17.10 5.40
CA PHE A 103 2.98 17.19 4.02
C PHE A 103 2.76 15.86 3.33
N GLU A 104 2.33 15.90 2.07
CA GLU A 104 2.10 14.70 1.28
C GLU A 104 2.67 14.86 -0.13
N ALA A 105 3.40 13.84 -0.58
CA ALA A 105 3.82 13.66 -1.96
C ALA A 105 3.12 12.46 -2.59
N ILE A 106 2.98 12.48 -3.91
CA ILE A 106 2.38 11.38 -4.68
C ILE A 106 3.45 10.76 -5.58
N GLY A 107 3.55 9.43 -5.56
CA GLY A 107 4.47 8.67 -6.39
C GLY A 107 3.76 7.98 -7.54
N PHE A 108 4.22 8.19 -8.78
CA PHE A 108 3.75 7.46 -9.97
C PHE A 108 4.85 6.59 -10.55
N LYS A 109 4.49 5.39 -10.99
CA LYS A 109 5.45 4.49 -11.62
C LYS A 109 5.70 4.91 -13.06
N ASN A 110 6.97 5.08 -13.41
CA ASN A 110 7.40 5.49 -14.75
C ASN A 110 7.68 4.30 -15.66
N GLU A 111 7.94 4.58 -16.95
CA GLU A 111 8.17 3.55 -17.97
C GLU A 111 9.40 2.65 -17.70
N GLN A 112 10.35 3.11 -16.87
CA GLN A 112 11.53 2.32 -16.49
C GLN A 112 11.27 1.45 -15.25
N GLY A 113 10.05 1.49 -14.71
CA GLY A 113 9.65 0.74 -13.52
C GLY A 113 10.14 1.34 -12.20
N ASN A 114 10.64 2.57 -12.21
CA ASN A 114 10.94 3.34 -11.00
C ASN A 114 9.75 4.24 -10.64
N TRP A 115 9.78 4.85 -9.46
CA TRP A 115 8.74 5.73 -8.95
C TRP A 115 9.19 7.18 -8.97
N ASP A 116 8.49 8.01 -9.75
CA ASP A 116 8.67 9.46 -9.81
C ASP A 116 7.79 10.11 -8.75
N ILE A 117 8.41 10.88 -7.85
CA ILE A 117 7.76 11.46 -6.68
C ILE A 117 7.50 12.94 -6.92
N PHE A 118 6.23 13.31 -6.86
CA PHE A 118 5.74 14.66 -7.09
C PHE A 118 5.22 15.26 -5.80
N TYR A 119 5.44 16.56 -5.64
CA TYR A 119 4.92 17.33 -4.52
C TYR A 119 4.22 18.59 -5.02
N SER A 120 3.11 18.94 -4.38
CA SER A 120 2.41 20.20 -4.59
C SER A 120 2.25 20.91 -3.24
N GLU A 121 2.60 22.19 -3.19
CA GLU A 121 2.39 23.03 -2.00
C GLU A 121 0.91 23.40 -1.81
N GLU A 122 0.10 23.38 -2.87
CA GLU A 122 -1.33 23.73 -2.83
C GLU A 122 -2.20 22.59 -3.34
N LYS A 123 -3.32 22.34 -2.65
CA LYS A 123 -4.26 21.24 -2.93
C LYS A 123 -5.01 21.37 -4.27
N GLU A 124 -4.90 22.50 -4.96
CA GLU A 124 -5.75 22.84 -6.12
C GLU A 124 -5.00 23.31 -7.38
N ASP A 125 -3.66 23.34 -7.40
CA ASP A 125 -2.92 23.88 -8.56
C ASP A 125 -2.00 22.88 -9.27
N SER A 126 -1.97 23.00 -10.60
CA SER A 126 -1.30 22.12 -11.58
C SER A 126 0.24 22.11 -11.56
N ASN A 127 0.86 22.65 -10.51
CA ASN A 127 2.32 22.78 -10.39
C ASN A 127 2.91 21.63 -9.58
N GLU A 128 2.57 20.40 -9.94
CA GLU A 128 3.25 19.22 -9.41
C GLU A 128 4.72 19.28 -9.81
N VAL A 129 5.61 19.44 -8.83
CA VAL A 129 7.04 19.46 -9.06
C VAL A 129 7.58 18.06 -8.84
N LEU A 130 8.22 17.50 -9.87
CA LEU A 130 9.02 16.28 -9.72
C LEU A 130 10.17 16.56 -8.76
N LEU A 131 10.16 15.90 -7.60
CA LEU A 131 11.22 16.03 -6.60
C LEU A 131 12.40 15.11 -6.92
N PHE A 132 12.12 13.83 -7.12
CA PHE A 132 13.12 12.79 -7.35
C PHE A 132 12.48 11.48 -7.83
N THR A 133 13.32 10.57 -8.33
CA THR A 133 12.94 9.21 -8.72
C THR A 133 13.60 8.19 -7.78
N VAL A 134 12.86 7.16 -7.37
CA VAL A 134 13.32 6.10 -6.45
C VAL A 134 12.87 4.70 -6.88
N LYS A 135 13.44 3.67 -6.25
CA LYS A 135 13.04 2.27 -6.50
C LYS A 135 12.14 1.67 -5.44
N LEU A 136 12.21 2.20 -4.22
CA LEU A 136 11.56 1.65 -3.04
C LEU A 136 10.80 2.75 -2.32
N GLU A 137 9.65 2.42 -1.76
CA GLU A 137 8.81 3.39 -1.02
C GLU A 137 9.55 3.94 0.20
N SER A 138 10.29 3.10 0.93
CA SER A 138 11.13 3.53 2.05
C SER A 138 12.19 4.57 1.67
N GLU A 139 12.76 4.47 0.47
CA GLU A 139 13.68 5.48 -0.07
C GLU A 139 12.94 6.79 -0.36
N ALA A 140 11.72 6.67 -0.90
CA ALA A 140 10.84 7.80 -1.16
C ALA A 140 10.52 8.57 0.13
N TYR A 141 10.12 7.85 1.17
CA TYR A 141 9.79 8.40 2.49
C TYR A 141 10.98 9.15 3.10
N GLU A 142 12.15 8.53 3.16
CA GLU A 142 13.34 9.14 3.76
C GLU A 142 13.77 10.41 3.00
N LYS A 143 13.78 10.37 1.66
CA LYS A 143 14.10 11.57 0.85
C LYS A 143 13.04 12.65 0.99
N PHE A 144 11.77 12.29 1.07
CA PHE A 144 10.69 13.25 1.23
C PHE A 144 10.73 13.94 2.59
N LYS A 145 10.96 13.17 3.66
CA LYS A 145 11.21 13.70 5.00
C LYS A 145 12.36 14.73 4.97
N GLN A 146 13.50 14.36 4.37
CA GLN A 146 14.65 15.26 4.25
C GLN A 146 14.34 16.51 3.44
N PHE A 147 13.51 16.40 2.39
CA PHE A 147 13.04 17.53 1.60
C PHE A 147 12.20 18.50 2.47
N VAL A 148 11.21 17.98 3.21
CA VAL A 148 10.36 18.80 4.10
C VAL A 148 11.21 19.49 5.17
N GLU A 149 12.05 18.75 5.88
CA GLU A 149 12.86 19.27 6.99
C GLU A 149 13.89 20.30 6.52
N ASN A 150 14.59 20.04 5.41
CA ASN A 150 15.73 20.86 5.01
C ASN A 150 15.39 21.99 4.04
N LEU A 151 14.29 21.88 3.29
CA LEU A 151 13.95 22.86 2.26
C LEU A 151 12.68 23.63 2.61
N ILE A 152 11.65 22.99 3.14
CA ILE A 152 10.42 23.70 3.50
C ILE A 152 10.60 24.39 4.86
N ILE A 153 10.89 23.61 5.91
CA ILE A 153 10.93 24.12 7.29
C ILE A 153 12.10 25.11 7.48
N LYS A 154 13.31 24.73 7.07
CA LYS A 154 14.48 25.63 7.22
C LYS A 154 14.32 26.95 6.49
N ARG A 155 13.78 26.96 5.25
CA ARG A 155 13.56 28.22 4.53
C ARG A 155 12.53 29.13 5.21
N ARG A 156 11.50 28.56 5.84
CA ARG A 156 10.53 29.34 6.63
C ARG A 156 11.18 29.95 7.86
N GLY A 157 12.01 29.20 8.58
CA GLY A 157 12.75 29.70 9.74
C GLY A 157 13.86 30.72 9.42
N GLU A 158 14.35 30.78 8.19
CA GLU A 158 15.29 31.82 7.72
C GLU A 158 14.61 33.13 7.29
N LEU A 159 13.28 33.11 7.11
CA LEU A 159 12.47 34.27 6.73
C LEU A 159 11.82 34.99 7.93
N GLU A 160 11.99 34.46 9.15
CA GLU A 160 11.60 35.07 10.44
C GLU A 160 12.76 35.78 11.13
#